data_AF-A0A8T0KXI1-F1
#
_entry.id   AF-A0A8T0KXI1-F1
#
_cell.length_a   1.000
_cell.length_b   1.000
_cell.length_c   1.000
_cell.angle_alpha   90.00
_cell.angle_beta   90.00
_cell.angle_gamma   90.00
#
_symmetry.space_group_name_H-M   'P 1'
#
loop_
_entity.id
_entity.type
_entity.pdbx_description
1 polymer ?
#
loop_
_entity_poly.entity_id
_entity_poly.type
_entity_poly.pdbx_seq_one_letter_code
_entity_poly.pdbx_strand_id
1 'polypeptide(L)'
;MISLADAYHIVAATVPLYVTMILAYVSVKWWKIFTPDQCSGINKFVAKFSIPLLSFQTISSNNIYKMTLKLLYADFVQKLLAFLVLIAITKISGRGGLKWIITGLSLTTLPNTLILGIPLMKAMYKGEAVLLLAQIIFLQSMIWYNLLLFLYELDAVNTRPAAAAPPSQGSAGETDTDREVQSKGEEDVDPRTKRKLKVLPILAKVGKKLIKNPNTYATLMGFIWSSIHFRWGLRMPEIVNQSIEILSNGGLGMAMFSLGLFMASQSSIIACGPRMTMVAVVLKFVVGPGLMTVASLLIGLRCTLFKVTIVQAALPQGIVPFVFAKEYNVHPSVLSTATSAPELKLSTKALAKENAQCQFLALDTKRHKLALDLQWSLAFNRAM
;
A
#
# COMPACT_ATOMS: atom_id res chain seq x y z
N MET A 1 -22.37 5.66 18.95
CA MET A 1 -23.01 6.15 17.69
C MET A 1 -22.20 7.33 17.19
N ILE A 2 -21.99 7.47 15.89
CA ILE A 2 -21.30 8.61 15.28
C ILE A 2 -22.23 9.82 15.41
N SER A 3 -21.76 10.94 15.98
CA SER A 3 -22.59 12.15 16.08
C SER A 3 -22.84 12.75 14.70
N LEU A 4 -23.94 13.48 14.53
CA LEU A 4 -24.22 14.23 13.30
C LEU A 4 -23.11 15.28 13.03
N ALA A 5 -22.50 15.81 14.10
CA ALA A 5 -21.31 16.66 14.02
C ALA A 5 -20.08 15.90 13.47
N ASP A 6 -19.83 14.68 13.93
CA ASP A 6 -18.72 13.85 13.43
C ASP A 6 -18.92 13.52 11.94
N ALA A 7 -20.17 13.21 11.55
CA ALA A 7 -20.52 12.99 10.15
C ALA A 7 -20.26 14.22 9.28
N TYR A 8 -20.63 15.42 9.76
CA TYR A 8 -20.32 16.67 9.07
C TYR A 8 -18.80 16.89 8.93
N HIS A 9 -18.02 16.66 9.99
CA HIS A 9 -16.55 16.80 9.92
C HIS A 9 -15.91 15.85 8.91
N ILE A 10 -16.40 14.61 8.83
CA ILE A 10 -15.94 13.63 7.84
C ILE A 10 -16.25 14.11 6.42
N VAL A 11 -17.49 14.54 6.18
CA VAL A 11 -17.92 15.06 4.87
C VAL A 11 -17.11 16.30 4.51
N ALA A 12 -16.94 17.26 5.42
CA ALA A 12 -16.17 18.47 5.21
C ALA A 12 -14.68 18.19 4.90
N ALA A 13 -14.10 17.13 5.47
CA ALA A 13 -12.71 16.75 5.19
C ALA A 13 -12.54 15.97 3.88
N THR A 14 -13.56 15.24 3.43
CA THR A 14 -13.46 14.36 2.25
C THR A 14 -14.00 14.98 0.97
N VAL A 15 -15.07 15.78 1.05
CA VAL A 15 -15.68 16.43 -0.12
C VAL A 15 -14.68 17.25 -0.93
N PRO A 16 -13.79 18.09 -0.34
CA PRO A 16 -12.80 18.82 -1.12
C PRO A 16 -11.87 17.91 -1.95
N LEU A 17 -11.48 16.76 -1.40
CA LEU A 17 -10.66 15.77 -2.11
C LEU A 17 -11.42 15.20 -3.32
N TYR A 18 -12.69 14.84 -3.13
CA TYR A 18 -13.53 14.35 -4.24
C TYR A 18 -13.85 15.43 -5.27
N VAL A 19 -14.02 16.69 -4.86
CA VAL A 19 -14.21 17.82 -5.78
C VAL A 19 -13.01 17.96 -6.72
N THR A 20 -11.78 17.92 -6.19
CA THR A 20 -10.56 18.00 -7.02
C THR A 20 -10.45 16.81 -7.98
N MET A 21 -10.79 15.60 -7.52
CA MET A 21 -10.79 14.39 -8.35
C MET A 21 -11.85 14.44 -9.47
N ILE A 22 -13.08 14.89 -9.17
CA ILE A 22 -14.16 15.04 -10.15
C ILE A 22 -13.81 16.11 -11.16
N LEU A 23 -13.26 17.24 -10.71
CA LEU A 23 -12.84 18.33 -11.60
C LEU A 23 -11.78 17.85 -12.60
N ALA A 24 -10.80 17.07 -12.14
CA ALA A 24 -9.82 16.44 -13.01
C ALA A 24 -10.48 15.50 -14.04
N TYR A 25 -11.42 14.67 -13.58
CA TYR A 25 -12.13 13.74 -14.47
C TYR A 25 -12.91 14.48 -15.57
N VAL A 26 -13.68 15.50 -15.17
CA VAL A 26 -14.45 16.38 -16.07
C VAL A 26 -13.54 17.08 -17.07
N SER A 27 -12.40 17.58 -16.61
CA SER A 27 -11.45 18.34 -17.42
C SER A 27 -10.91 17.54 -18.61
N VAL A 28 -10.76 16.22 -18.46
CA VAL A 28 -10.28 15.32 -19.51
C VAL A 28 -11.44 14.78 -20.34
N LYS A 29 -12.51 14.28 -19.69
CA LYS A 29 -13.57 13.53 -20.38
C LYS A 29 -14.52 14.42 -21.15
N TRP A 30 -14.89 15.57 -20.59
CA TRP A 30 -15.90 16.46 -21.15
C TRP A 30 -15.29 17.74 -21.72
N TRP A 31 -14.44 18.41 -20.96
CA TRP A 31 -13.85 19.67 -21.42
C TRP A 31 -12.64 19.50 -22.33
N LYS A 32 -12.03 18.30 -22.37
CA LYS A 32 -10.86 17.97 -23.20
C LYS A 32 -9.70 18.98 -23.06
N ILE A 33 -9.53 19.54 -21.86
CA ILE A 33 -8.50 20.55 -21.56
C ILE A 33 -7.10 19.93 -21.62
N PHE A 34 -6.97 18.69 -21.13
CA PHE A 34 -5.68 18.01 -21.06
C PHE A 34 -5.56 16.89 -22.10
N THR A 35 -4.42 16.85 -22.77
CA THR A 35 -4.04 15.72 -23.62
C THR A 35 -3.53 14.54 -22.77
N PRO A 36 -3.50 13.30 -23.32
CA PRO A 36 -2.93 12.15 -22.61
C PRO A 36 -1.48 12.36 -22.15
N ASP A 37 -0.68 13.06 -22.95
CA ASP A 37 0.72 13.37 -22.62
C ASP A 37 0.83 14.37 -21.46
N GLN A 38 -0.04 15.40 -21.46
CA GLN A 38 -0.13 16.35 -20.34
C GLN A 38 -0.58 15.65 -19.06
N CYS A 39 -1.56 14.74 -19.14
CA CYS A 39 -1.98 13.91 -18.01
C CYS A 39 -0.82 13.07 -17.46
N SER A 40 -0.05 12.44 -18.36
CA SER A 40 1.15 11.68 -18.01
C SER A 40 2.20 12.56 -17.31
N GLY A 41 2.42 13.78 -17.81
CA GLY A 41 3.30 14.78 -17.22
C GLY A 41 2.91 15.15 -15.79
N ILE A 42 1.63 15.49 -15.55
CA ILE A 42 1.09 15.80 -14.22
C ILE A 42 1.25 14.61 -13.27
N ASN A 43 0.91 13.41 -13.74
CA ASN A 43 1.03 12.18 -12.94
C ASN A 43 2.49 11.89 -12.56
N LYS A 44 3.43 12.12 -13.48
CA LYS A 44 4.87 11.96 -13.22
C LYS A 44 5.38 13.00 -12.23
N PHE A 45 4.91 14.24 -12.30
CA PHE A 45 5.22 15.27 -11.31
C PHE A 45 4.75 14.86 -9.91
N VAL A 46 3.49 14.45 -9.78
CA VAL A 46 2.91 13.99 -8.52
C VAL A 46 3.67 12.80 -7.93
N ALA A 47 3.98 11.80 -8.76
CA ALA A 47 4.66 10.59 -8.32
C ALA A 47 6.14 10.82 -7.94
N LYS A 48 6.82 11.76 -8.61
CA LYS A 48 8.25 12.01 -8.39
C LYS A 48 8.56 13.10 -7.37
N PHE A 49 7.64 14.04 -7.13
CA PHE A 49 7.88 15.18 -6.25
C PHE A 49 6.85 15.25 -5.13
N SER A 50 5.57 15.41 -5.45
CA SER A 50 4.51 15.66 -4.45
C SER A 50 4.35 14.52 -3.44
N ILE A 51 4.16 13.27 -3.91
CA ILE A 51 3.98 12.11 -3.03
C ILE A 51 5.23 11.86 -2.16
N PRO A 52 6.46 11.85 -2.71
CA PRO A 52 7.67 11.70 -1.90
C PRO A 52 7.81 12.76 -0.80
N LEU A 53 7.55 14.03 -1.11
CA LEU A 53 7.64 15.11 -0.11
C LEU A 53 6.55 15.01 0.96
N LEU A 54 5.34 14.62 0.57
CA LEU A 54 4.25 14.36 1.51
C LEU A 54 4.56 13.17 2.43
N SER A 55 5.13 12.10 1.88
CA SER A 55 5.63 10.96 2.68
C SER A 55 6.74 11.40 3.63
N PHE A 56 7.71 12.19 3.15
CA PHE A 56 8.79 12.74 3.96
C PHE A 56 8.23 13.57 5.12
N GLN A 57 7.36 14.55 4.87
CA GLN A 57 6.76 15.41 5.89
C GLN A 57 5.98 14.62 6.94
N THR A 58 5.23 13.61 6.50
CA THR A 58 4.45 12.74 7.39
C THR A 58 5.36 11.91 8.30
N ILE A 59 6.44 11.36 7.76
CA ILE A 59 7.37 10.49 8.51
C ILE A 59 8.29 11.31 9.42
N SER A 60 8.78 12.45 8.92
CA SER A 60 9.68 13.35 9.67
C SER A 60 9.03 13.93 10.93
N SER A 61 7.71 14.12 10.88
CA SER A 61 6.90 14.62 12.00
C SER A 61 6.50 13.53 13.01
N ASN A 62 6.68 12.25 12.68
CA ASN A 62 6.27 11.14 13.54
C ASN A 62 7.41 10.71 14.48
N ASN A 63 7.15 10.60 15.79
CA ASN A 63 8.17 10.19 16.76
C ASN A 63 8.46 8.69 16.68
N ILE A 64 9.61 8.33 16.09
CA ILE A 64 10.03 6.93 15.90
C ILE A 64 10.24 6.21 17.24
N TYR A 65 10.73 6.91 18.27
CA TYR A 65 10.99 6.31 19.59
C TYR A 65 9.73 5.98 20.38
N LYS A 66 8.58 6.52 19.98
CA LYS A 66 7.28 6.29 20.61
C LYS A 66 6.32 5.51 19.70
N MET A 67 6.83 4.81 18.68
CA MET A 67 6.00 3.99 17.81
C MET A 67 5.38 2.81 18.58
N THR A 68 4.13 2.50 18.26
CA THR A 68 3.43 1.40 18.93
C THR A 68 3.79 0.08 18.26
N LEU A 69 4.63 -0.73 18.89
CA LEU A 69 5.03 -2.04 18.36
C LEU A 69 3.85 -2.96 18.03
N LYS A 70 2.78 -2.93 18.83
CA LYS A 70 1.55 -3.70 18.54
C LYS A 70 0.93 -3.34 17.18
N LEU A 71 0.96 -2.05 16.81
CA LEU A 71 0.46 -1.60 15.52
C LEU A 71 1.32 -2.15 14.38
N LEU A 72 2.63 -2.06 14.53
CA LEU A 72 3.59 -2.58 13.56
C LEU A 72 3.41 -4.10 13.39
N TYR A 73 3.32 -4.86 14.48
CA TYR A 73 3.10 -6.31 14.40
C TYR A 73 1.76 -6.67 13.75
N ALA A 74 0.68 -5.95 14.06
CA ALA A 74 -0.62 -6.21 13.43
C ALA A 74 -0.59 -5.95 11.92
N ASP A 75 0.09 -4.88 11.50
CA ASP A 75 0.34 -4.60 10.09
C ASP A 75 1.09 -5.76 9.42
N PHE A 76 2.21 -6.19 10.00
CA PHE A 76 2.98 -7.35 9.51
C PHE A 76 2.16 -8.63 9.41
N VAL A 77 1.41 -8.97 10.46
CA VAL A 77 0.56 -10.17 10.49
C VAL A 77 -0.52 -10.09 9.42
N GLN A 78 -1.15 -8.92 9.22
CA GLN A 78 -2.14 -8.74 8.16
C GLN A 78 -1.55 -9.02 6.77
N LYS A 79 -0.37 -8.47 6.47
CA LYS A 79 0.29 -8.70 5.16
C LYS A 79 0.72 -10.15 4.99
N LEU A 80 1.22 -10.79 6.05
CA LEU A 80 1.59 -12.20 6.03
C LEU A 80 0.36 -13.10 5.79
N LEU A 81 -0.74 -12.85 6.51
CA LEU A 81 -2.00 -13.57 6.31
C LEU A 81 -2.54 -13.37 4.90
N ALA A 82 -2.51 -12.15 4.36
CA ALA A 82 -2.91 -11.87 2.98
C ALA A 82 -2.09 -12.70 1.99
N PHE A 83 -0.77 -12.75 2.17
CA PHE A 83 0.13 -13.53 1.32
C PHE A 83 -0.18 -15.03 1.37
N LEU A 84 -0.38 -15.59 2.56
CA LEU A 84 -0.72 -17.01 2.76
C LEU A 84 -2.08 -17.37 2.15
N VAL A 85 -3.10 -16.55 2.40
CA VAL A 85 -4.45 -16.76 1.86
C VAL A 85 -4.44 -16.69 0.34
N LEU A 86 -3.74 -15.72 -0.25
CA LEU A 86 -3.65 -15.61 -1.71
C LEU A 86 -2.90 -16.80 -2.32
N ILE A 87 -1.80 -17.27 -1.72
CA ILE A 87 -1.09 -18.47 -2.18
C ILE A 87 -1.99 -19.71 -2.11
N ALA A 88 -2.75 -19.87 -1.03
CA ALA A 88 -3.67 -20.99 -0.88
C ALA A 88 -4.75 -20.95 -1.97
N ILE A 89 -5.36 -19.78 -2.21
CA ILE A 89 -6.37 -19.59 -3.26
C ILE A 89 -5.80 -19.90 -4.65
N THR A 90 -4.58 -19.42 -4.97
CA THR A 90 -3.97 -19.67 -6.28
C THR A 90 -3.60 -21.14 -6.48
N LYS A 91 -3.16 -21.83 -5.43
CA LYS A 91 -2.87 -23.28 -5.48
C LYS A 91 -4.13 -24.11 -5.67
N ILE A 92 -5.20 -23.79 -4.95
CA ILE A 92 -6.47 -24.54 -5.03
C ILE A 92 -7.17 -24.28 -6.38
N SER A 93 -7.14 -23.04 -6.87
CA SER A 93 -7.91 -22.67 -8.07
C SER A 93 -7.29 -23.17 -9.39
N GLY A 94 -6.08 -23.74 -9.39
CA GLY A 94 -5.38 -24.26 -10.57
C GLY A 94 -5.05 -23.25 -11.69
N ARG A 95 -5.58 -22.02 -11.60
CA ARG A 95 -5.51 -20.95 -12.62
C ARG A 95 -4.72 -19.71 -12.15
N GLY A 96 -4.10 -19.76 -10.97
CA GLY A 96 -3.46 -18.59 -10.34
C GLY A 96 -1.94 -18.59 -10.46
N GLY A 97 -1.38 -17.60 -11.17
CA GLY A 97 0.05 -17.32 -11.21
C GLY A 97 0.48 -16.17 -10.30
N LEU A 98 1.78 -15.83 -10.32
CA LEU A 98 2.38 -14.75 -9.52
C LEU A 98 1.67 -13.39 -9.72
N LYS A 99 1.24 -13.07 -10.96
CA LYS A 99 0.42 -11.89 -11.27
C LYS A 99 -0.83 -11.75 -10.41
N TRP A 100 -1.54 -12.85 -10.14
CA TRP A 100 -2.75 -12.83 -9.29
C TRP A 100 -2.42 -12.60 -7.82
N ILE A 101 -1.32 -13.16 -7.33
CA ILE A 101 -0.82 -12.90 -5.97
C ILE A 101 -0.47 -11.42 -5.82
N ILE A 102 0.28 -10.85 -6.78
CA ILE A 102 0.66 -9.43 -6.77
C ILE A 102 -0.57 -8.52 -6.80
N THR A 103 -1.54 -8.83 -7.67
CA THR A 103 -2.79 -8.07 -7.80
C THR A 103 -3.60 -8.16 -6.51
N GLY A 104 -3.80 -9.37 -5.97
CA GLY A 104 -4.55 -9.61 -4.75
C GLY A 104 -3.91 -8.95 -3.53
N LEU A 105 -2.58 -9.02 -3.41
CA LEU A 105 -1.82 -8.39 -2.32
C LEU A 105 -1.97 -6.87 -2.41
N SER A 106 -1.82 -6.31 -3.61
CA SER A 106 -2.03 -4.89 -3.84
C SER A 106 -3.42 -4.45 -3.39
N LEU A 107 -4.47 -5.15 -3.82
CA LEU A 107 -5.86 -4.81 -3.48
C LEU A 107 -6.12 -4.92 -1.97
N THR A 108 -5.69 -6.00 -1.33
CA THR A 108 -6.06 -6.30 0.06
C THR A 108 -5.24 -5.51 1.09
N THR A 109 -4.02 -5.06 0.74
CA THR A 109 -3.06 -4.54 1.74
C THR A 109 -2.54 -3.13 1.50
N LEU A 110 -2.76 -2.53 0.31
CA LEU A 110 -2.16 -1.25 -0.05
C LEU A 110 -3.19 -0.13 -0.32
N PRO A 111 -3.92 0.31 0.72
CA PRO A 111 -4.85 1.42 0.61
C PRO A 111 -4.17 2.79 0.42
N ASN A 112 -4.98 3.78 0.08
CA ASN A 112 -4.64 5.19 -0.02
C ASN A 112 -4.57 5.84 1.38
N THR A 113 -3.62 5.37 2.20
CA THR A 113 -3.42 5.85 3.57
C THR A 113 -2.91 7.30 3.61
N LEU A 114 -2.04 7.66 2.67
CA LEU A 114 -1.35 8.95 2.68
C LEU A 114 -2.28 10.11 2.27
N ILE A 115 -2.97 9.98 1.12
CA ILE A 115 -3.70 11.10 0.53
C ILE A 115 -5.11 11.20 1.11
N LEU A 116 -5.82 10.06 1.24
CA LEU A 116 -7.19 10.04 1.77
C LEU A 116 -7.24 9.66 3.25
N GLY A 117 -6.38 8.73 3.69
CA GLY A 117 -6.37 8.27 5.07
C GLY A 117 -6.08 9.37 6.07
N ILE A 118 -5.07 10.22 5.85
CA ILE A 118 -4.72 11.28 6.81
C ILE A 118 -5.89 12.25 7.04
N PRO A 119 -6.49 12.89 6.01
CA PRO A 119 -7.62 13.79 6.23
C PRO A 119 -8.84 13.11 6.88
N LEU A 120 -9.17 11.89 6.43
CA LEU A 120 -10.32 11.14 6.96
C LEU A 120 -10.12 10.78 8.43
N MET A 121 -8.96 10.24 8.78
CA MET A 121 -8.67 9.79 10.13
C MET A 121 -8.50 10.96 11.10
N LYS A 122 -7.96 12.10 10.62
CA LYS A 122 -7.91 13.34 11.39
C LYS A 122 -9.32 13.85 11.72
N ALA A 123 -10.27 13.75 10.79
CA ALA A 123 -11.65 14.14 11.01
C ALA A 123 -12.39 13.20 11.97
N MET A 124 -12.17 11.88 11.85
CA MET A 124 -12.88 10.85 12.65
C MET A 124 -12.32 10.68 14.06
N TYR A 125 -11.00 10.68 14.20
CA TYR A 125 -10.28 10.24 15.40
C TYR A 125 -9.24 11.27 15.89
N LYS A 126 -9.29 12.50 15.39
CA LYS A 126 -8.44 13.63 15.78
C LYS A 126 -6.94 13.39 15.48
N GLY A 127 -6.07 14.21 16.06
CA GLY A 127 -4.63 14.23 15.76
C GLY A 127 -3.88 12.94 16.10
N GLU A 128 -4.32 12.18 17.10
CA GLU A 128 -3.67 10.92 17.50
C GLU A 128 -3.68 9.88 16.37
N ALA A 129 -4.77 9.79 15.60
CA ALA A 129 -4.85 8.84 14.49
C ALA A 129 -3.88 9.16 13.36
N VAL A 130 -3.56 10.44 13.15
CA VAL A 130 -2.55 10.85 12.15
C VAL A 130 -1.17 10.30 12.52
N LEU A 131 -0.81 10.32 13.81
CA LEU A 131 0.44 9.73 14.29
C LEU A 131 0.47 8.21 14.07
N LEU A 132 -0.65 7.51 14.33
CA LEU A 132 -0.75 6.07 14.06
C LEU A 132 -0.63 5.77 12.56
N LEU A 133 -1.26 6.58 11.70
CA LEU A 133 -1.17 6.42 10.25
C LEU A 133 0.25 6.64 9.74
N ALA A 134 0.98 7.61 10.29
CA ALA A 134 2.38 7.85 9.91
C ALA A 134 3.25 6.60 10.14
N GLN A 135 2.97 5.82 11.18
CA GLN A 135 3.66 4.55 11.45
C GLN A 135 3.38 3.49 10.37
N ILE A 136 2.11 3.38 9.94
CA ILE A 136 1.70 2.46 8.86
C ILE A 136 2.31 2.93 7.52
N ILE A 137 2.26 4.23 7.23
CA ILE A 137 2.83 4.83 6.01
C ILE A 137 4.33 4.57 5.92
N PHE A 138 5.04 4.68 7.05
CA PHE A 138 6.46 4.32 7.15
C PHE A 138 6.70 2.86 6.77
N LEU A 139 5.99 1.90 7.40
CA LEU A 139 6.11 0.47 7.05
C LEU A 139 5.75 0.19 5.59
N GLN A 140 4.68 0.82 5.09
CA GLN A 140 4.21 0.64 3.73
C GLN A 140 5.25 1.11 2.72
N SER A 141 5.96 2.21 3.00
CA SER A 141 6.99 2.73 2.12
C SER A 141 8.33 2.01 2.24
N MET A 142 8.75 1.63 3.45
CA MET A 142 10.04 0.97 3.67
C MET A 142 10.04 -0.52 3.36
N ILE A 143 8.90 -1.19 3.50
CA ILE A 143 8.84 -2.65 3.43
C ILE A 143 7.91 -3.08 2.32
N TRP A 144 6.64 -2.68 2.39
CA TRP A 144 5.60 -3.30 1.55
C TRP A 144 5.65 -2.88 0.09
N TYR A 145 5.86 -1.60 -0.23
CA TYR A 145 6.05 -1.17 -1.61
C TYR A 145 7.32 -1.73 -2.21
N ASN A 146 8.37 -1.88 -1.40
CA ASN A 146 9.63 -2.46 -1.85
C ASN A 146 9.49 -3.95 -2.14
N LEU A 147 8.78 -4.69 -1.27
CA LEU A 147 8.41 -6.08 -1.51
C LEU A 147 7.53 -6.22 -2.76
N LEU A 148 6.57 -5.33 -2.94
CA LEU A 148 5.70 -5.36 -4.11
C LEU A 148 6.49 -5.15 -5.42
N LEU A 149 7.40 -4.17 -5.44
CA LEU A 149 8.32 -3.95 -6.56
C LEU A 149 9.20 -5.17 -6.84
N PHE A 150 9.70 -5.81 -5.78
CA PHE A 150 10.45 -7.06 -5.91
C PHE A 150 9.60 -8.15 -6.58
N LEU A 151 8.35 -8.33 -6.16
CA LEU A 151 7.45 -9.33 -6.76
C LEU A 151 7.13 -9.00 -8.23
N TYR A 152 6.95 -7.72 -8.57
CA TYR A 152 6.77 -7.28 -9.95
C TYR A 152 7.99 -7.59 -10.83
N GLU A 153 9.21 -7.34 -10.33
CA GLU A 153 10.43 -7.67 -11.09
C GLU A 153 10.62 -9.18 -11.21
N LEU A 154 10.26 -9.95 -10.18
CA LEU A 154 10.26 -11.42 -10.20
C LEU A 154 9.32 -11.95 -11.29
N ASP A 155 8.10 -11.41 -11.39
CA ASP A 155 7.15 -11.76 -12.45
C ASP A 155 7.67 -11.38 -13.84
N ALA A 156 8.24 -10.18 -13.97
CA ALA A 156 8.85 -9.72 -15.22
C ALA A 156 10.02 -10.61 -15.67
N VAL A 157 10.79 -11.19 -14.73
CA VAL A 157 11.86 -12.15 -15.07
C VAL A 157 11.29 -13.52 -15.44
N ASN A 158 10.28 -14.01 -14.71
CA ASN A 158 9.66 -15.30 -14.99
C ASN A 158 8.91 -15.33 -16.33
N THR A 159 8.45 -14.19 -16.82
CA THR A 159 7.74 -14.03 -18.10
C THR A 159 8.64 -13.71 -19.28
N ARG A 160 9.93 -13.41 -19.07
CA ARG A 160 10.89 -13.24 -20.17
C ARG A 160 11.23 -14.60 -20.78
N PRO A 161 11.10 -14.77 -22.12
CA PRO A 161 11.59 -15.97 -22.78
C PRO A 161 13.08 -16.18 -22.47
N ALA A 162 13.49 -17.41 -22.20
CA ALA A 162 14.87 -17.77 -21.87
C ALA A 162 15.89 -17.58 -23.02
N ALA A 163 15.50 -16.94 -24.12
CA ALA A 163 16.33 -16.68 -25.29
C ALA A 163 16.16 -15.22 -25.72
N ALA A 164 16.87 -14.32 -25.07
CA ALA A 164 17.29 -13.07 -25.69
C ALA A 164 18.77 -12.91 -25.33
N ALA A 165 19.63 -13.56 -26.11
CA ALA A 165 21.03 -13.21 -26.16
C ALA A 165 21.13 -11.69 -26.41
N PRO A 166 22.08 -10.98 -25.79
CA PRO A 166 22.28 -9.57 -26.08
C PRO A 166 22.53 -9.40 -27.59
N PRO A 167 21.99 -8.36 -28.24
CA PRO A 167 22.36 -8.07 -29.61
C PRO A 167 23.86 -7.77 -29.65
N SER A 168 24.62 -8.69 -30.25
CA SER A 168 25.99 -8.43 -30.68
C SER A 168 25.93 -7.29 -31.68
N GLN A 169 26.28 -6.08 -31.24
CA GLN A 169 26.59 -4.99 -32.15
C GLN A 169 27.83 -5.44 -32.94
N GLY A 170 27.65 -5.50 -34.25
CA GLY A 170 28.66 -5.97 -35.19
C GLY A 170 29.89 -5.06 -35.22
N SER A 171 31.04 -5.71 -35.36
CA SER A 171 32.18 -5.16 -36.08
C SER A 171 32.65 -6.21 -37.06
N ALA A 172 32.85 -5.76 -38.30
CA ALA A 172 33.23 -6.54 -39.46
C ALA A 172 34.59 -7.24 -39.32
N GLY A 173 34.78 -8.34 -40.06
CA GLY A 173 36.05 -9.03 -40.26
C GLY A 173 35.85 -10.43 -40.83
N GLU A 174 36.34 -10.65 -42.05
CA GLU A 174 36.14 -11.81 -42.92
C GLU A 174 36.91 -13.09 -42.52
N THR A 175 36.51 -14.18 -43.20
CA THR A 175 37.28 -15.35 -43.67
C THR A 175 37.47 -16.59 -42.75
N ASP A 176 36.73 -17.64 -43.17
CA ASP A 176 37.21 -18.96 -43.61
C ASP A 176 37.55 -20.11 -42.63
N THR A 177 36.75 -21.17 -42.84
CA THR A 177 37.02 -22.63 -42.86
C THR A 177 37.35 -23.46 -41.60
N ASP A 178 36.61 -24.58 -41.58
CA ASP A 178 36.93 -25.93 -41.12
C ASP A 178 36.71 -26.38 -39.64
N ARG A 179 35.63 -27.16 -39.52
CA ARG A 179 35.50 -28.53 -38.99
C ARG A 179 35.97 -28.91 -37.57
N GLU A 180 35.01 -29.62 -36.95
CA GLU A 180 35.12 -30.80 -36.07
C GLU A 180 35.21 -30.64 -34.53
N VAL A 181 34.06 -31.00 -33.93
CA VAL A 181 33.89 -31.95 -32.81
C VAL A 181 34.89 -31.86 -31.65
N GLN A 182 34.44 -31.31 -30.53
CA GLN A 182 34.62 -32.02 -29.26
C GLN A 182 33.52 -31.69 -28.24
N SER A 183 32.66 -32.69 -28.04
CA SER A 183 31.85 -32.87 -26.85
C SER A 183 32.76 -32.95 -25.63
N LYS A 184 32.57 -32.06 -24.65
CA LYS A 184 33.10 -32.22 -23.29
C LYS A 184 32.17 -31.61 -22.26
N GLY A 185 31.48 -32.52 -21.56
CA GLY A 185 31.11 -32.40 -20.15
C GLY A 185 30.08 -31.34 -19.81
N GLU A 186 28.80 -31.68 -19.92
CA GLU A 186 27.82 -31.17 -18.95
C GLU A 186 28.23 -31.69 -17.56
N GLU A 187 29.05 -30.92 -16.85
CA GLU A 187 29.12 -31.06 -15.40
C GLU A 187 27.75 -30.68 -14.84
N ASP A 188 27.12 -31.70 -14.26
CA ASP A 188 25.80 -31.70 -13.67
C ASP A 188 25.79 -30.79 -12.41
N VAL A 189 25.75 -29.48 -12.63
CA VAL A 189 25.62 -28.50 -11.55
C VAL A 189 24.18 -28.53 -11.05
N ASP A 190 24.01 -29.07 -9.83
CA ASP A 190 22.76 -29.20 -9.05
C ASP A 190 21.72 -28.10 -9.40
N PRO A 191 20.47 -28.46 -9.78
CA PRO A 191 19.41 -27.52 -10.08
C PRO A 191 19.10 -26.52 -8.94
N ARG A 192 19.51 -26.81 -7.69
CA ARG A 192 19.44 -25.86 -6.56
C ARG A 192 20.40 -24.68 -6.70
N THR A 193 21.57 -24.89 -7.31
CA THR A 193 22.61 -23.85 -7.51
C THR A 193 22.22 -22.90 -8.64
N LYS A 194 21.61 -23.39 -9.73
CA LYS A 194 21.02 -22.56 -10.80
C LYS A 194 19.90 -21.63 -10.31
N ARG A 195 19.15 -22.01 -9.26
CA ARG A 195 18.09 -21.18 -8.67
C ARG A 195 18.64 -20.07 -7.77
N LYS A 196 19.67 -20.35 -6.94
CA LYS A 196 20.30 -19.34 -6.07
C LYS A 196 21.07 -18.27 -6.84
N LEU A 197 21.76 -18.64 -7.92
CA LEU A 197 22.51 -17.69 -8.77
C LEU A 197 21.61 -16.69 -9.52
N LYS A 198 20.31 -17.00 -9.74
CA LYS A 198 19.36 -16.09 -10.39
C LYS A 198 18.71 -15.08 -9.42
N VAL A 199 18.57 -15.42 -8.13
CA VAL A 199 17.91 -14.53 -7.15
C VAL A 199 18.80 -13.34 -6.79
N LEU A 200 20.11 -13.52 -6.67
CA LEU A 200 21.04 -12.46 -6.32
C LEU A 200 21.10 -11.30 -7.35
N PRO A 201 21.20 -11.54 -8.67
CA PRO A 201 21.14 -10.46 -9.66
C PRO A 201 19.74 -9.82 -9.75
N ILE A 202 18.66 -10.57 -9.48
CA ILE A 202 17.31 -9.99 -9.36
C ILE A 202 17.26 -9.07 -8.14
N LEU A 203 17.76 -9.51 -6.98
CA LEU A 203 17.80 -8.72 -5.76
C LEU A 203 18.69 -7.47 -5.91
N ALA A 204 19.83 -7.57 -6.60
CA ALA A 204 20.69 -6.44 -6.91
C ALA A 204 20.01 -5.44 -7.87
N LYS A 205 19.33 -5.94 -8.92
CA LYS A 205 18.58 -5.10 -9.86
C LYS A 205 17.39 -4.41 -9.21
N VAL A 206 16.64 -5.15 -8.38
CA VAL A 206 15.55 -4.61 -7.57
C VAL A 206 16.09 -3.58 -6.60
N GLY A 207 17.15 -3.88 -5.85
CA GLY A 207 17.80 -2.95 -4.93
C GLY A 207 18.24 -1.64 -5.62
N LYS A 208 18.85 -1.74 -6.81
CA LYS A 208 19.22 -0.55 -7.61
C LYS A 208 18.01 0.25 -8.09
N LYS A 209 16.91 -0.41 -8.50
CA LYS A 209 15.64 0.27 -8.84
C LYS A 209 14.97 0.88 -7.60
N LEU A 210 15.11 0.24 -6.45
CA LEU A 210 14.57 0.67 -5.17
C LEU A 210 15.22 1.96 -4.69
N ILE A 211 16.55 2.01 -4.71
CA ILE A 211 17.31 3.20 -4.29
C ILE A 211 17.01 4.39 -5.22
N LYS A 212 16.70 4.12 -6.50
CA LYS A 212 16.28 5.14 -7.46
C LYS A 212 14.82 5.56 -7.32
N ASN A 213 14.02 4.89 -6.48
CA ASN A 213 12.61 5.23 -6.31
C ASN A 213 12.46 6.51 -5.45
N PRO A 214 11.80 7.56 -5.97
CA PRO A 214 11.54 8.80 -5.25
C PRO A 214 10.97 8.64 -3.85
N ASN A 215 9.97 7.78 -3.71
CA ASN A 215 9.32 7.58 -2.44
C ASN A 215 10.24 6.85 -1.43
N THR A 216 11.09 5.94 -1.89
CA THR A 216 11.99 5.18 -1.01
C THR A 216 13.04 6.07 -0.37
N TYR A 217 13.75 6.91 -1.14
CA TYR A 217 14.73 7.81 -0.52
C TYR A 217 14.05 8.90 0.33
N ALA A 218 12.87 9.41 -0.08
CA ALA A 218 12.16 10.42 0.70
C ALA A 218 11.71 9.88 2.06
N THR A 219 11.22 8.65 2.10
CA THR A 219 10.81 7.99 3.36
C THR A 219 12.01 7.64 4.24
N LEU A 220 13.14 7.23 3.65
CA LEU A 220 14.39 7.02 4.38
C LEU A 220 14.94 8.33 4.97
N MET A 221 14.98 9.41 4.18
CA MET A 221 15.38 10.73 4.68
C MET A 221 14.44 11.23 5.77
N GLY A 222 13.12 11.01 5.63
CA GLY A 222 12.14 11.37 6.66
C GLY A 222 12.36 10.61 7.96
N PHE A 223 12.72 9.32 7.87
CA PHE A 223 13.05 8.49 9.02
C PHE A 223 14.34 8.94 9.72
N ILE A 224 15.40 9.20 8.94
CA ILE A 224 16.67 9.72 9.46
C ILE A 224 16.42 11.07 10.15
N TRP A 225 15.66 11.96 9.50
CA TRP A 225 15.34 13.26 10.05
C TRP A 225 14.51 13.16 11.34
N SER A 226 13.47 12.33 11.37
CA SER A 226 12.68 12.12 12.58
C SER A 226 13.55 11.61 13.74
N SER A 227 14.46 10.68 13.47
CA SER A 227 15.41 10.18 14.48
C SER A 227 16.26 11.32 15.04
N ILE A 228 16.79 12.18 14.17
CA ILE A 228 17.59 13.35 14.57
C ILE A 228 16.77 14.35 15.38
N HIS A 229 15.60 14.75 14.86
CA HIS A 229 14.69 15.73 15.44
C HIS A 229 14.24 15.31 16.85
N PHE A 230 13.82 14.06 17.04
CA PHE A 230 13.32 13.59 18.34
C PHE A 230 14.43 13.18 19.31
N ARG A 231 15.64 12.83 18.82
CA ARG A 231 16.77 12.49 19.69
C ARG A 231 17.54 13.70 20.19
N TRP A 232 17.83 14.65 19.31
CA TRP A 232 18.61 15.86 19.61
C TRP A 232 17.78 17.12 19.77
N GLY A 233 16.45 17.06 19.57
CA GLY A 233 15.58 18.23 19.69
C GLY A 233 15.80 19.28 18.59
N LEU A 234 16.48 18.90 17.50
CA LEU A 234 16.83 19.80 16.39
C LEU A 234 15.59 20.07 15.54
N ARG A 235 15.18 21.34 15.46
CA ARG A 235 14.10 21.76 14.56
C ARG A 235 14.64 21.92 13.13
N MET A 236 13.80 21.60 12.14
CA MET A 236 14.15 21.81 10.74
C MET A 236 14.29 23.32 10.47
N PRO A 237 15.32 23.77 9.74
CA PRO A 237 15.41 25.17 9.34
C PRO A 237 14.13 25.60 8.63
N GLU A 238 13.61 26.77 9.00
CA GLU A 238 12.30 27.26 8.54
C GLU A 238 12.21 27.28 7.00
N ILE A 239 13.30 27.68 6.33
CA ILE A 239 13.42 27.70 4.87
C ILE A 239 13.15 26.32 4.27
N VAL A 240 13.71 25.25 4.85
CA VAL A 240 13.52 23.88 4.38
C VAL A 240 12.10 23.40 4.68
N ASN A 241 11.63 23.65 5.91
CA ASN A 241 10.29 23.25 6.34
C ASN A 241 9.20 23.87 5.46
N GLN A 242 9.23 25.18 5.25
CA GLN A 242 8.26 25.91 4.42
C GLN A 242 8.32 25.50 2.95
N SER A 243 9.53 25.24 2.42
CA SER A 243 9.69 24.75 1.05
C SER A 243 9.01 23.39 0.84
N ILE A 244 9.18 22.48 1.81
CA ILE A 244 8.54 21.16 1.79
C ILE A 244 7.02 21.32 1.97
N GLU A 245 6.59 22.17 2.89
CA GLU A 245 5.18 22.38 3.21
C GLU A 245 4.39 22.94 2.02
N ILE A 246 4.92 23.92 1.29
CA ILE A 246 4.26 24.48 0.08
C ILE A 246 4.02 23.37 -0.95
N LEU A 247 5.04 22.57 -1.25
CA LEU A 247 4.97 21.56 -2.29
C LEU A 247 4.18 20.31 -1.86
N SER A 248 4.22 19.97 -0.57
CA SER A 248 3.49 18.84 0.02
C SER A 248 2.00 19.14 0.20
N ASN A 249 1.65 20.33 0.73
CA ASN A 249 0.25 20.75 0.89
C ASN A 249 -0.44 20.89 -0.47
N GLY A 250 0.24 21.51 -1.46
CA GLY A 250 -0.24 21.50 -2.85
C GLY A 250 -0.28 20.09 -3.44
N GLY A 251 0.67 19.24 -3.04
CA GLY A 251 0.80 17.84 -3.44
C GLY A 251 -0.40 16.96 -3.08
N LEU A 252 -1.07 17.19 -1.95
CA LEU A 252 -2.30 16.47 -1.56
C LEU A 252 -3.41 16.67 -2.59
N GLY A 253 -3.71 17.93 -2.94
CA GLY A 253 -4.72 18.26 -3.95
C GLY A 253 -4.33 17.77 -5.34
N MET A 254 -3.06 17.96 -5.73
CA MET A 254 -2.53 17.47 -6.99
C MET A 254 -2.57 15.94 -7.10
N ALA A 255 -2.39 15.20 -5.99
CA ALA A 255 -2.47 13.76 -5.99
C ALA A 255 -3.91 13.25 -6.19
N MET A 256 -4.90 13.94 -5.61
CA MET A 256 -6.32 13.67 -5.89
C MET A 256 -6.72 14.06 -7.31
N PHE A 257 -6.21 15.19 -7.81
CA PHE A 257 -6.38 15.60 -9.19
C PHE A 257 -5.79 14.56 -10.16
N SER A 258 -4.55 14.12 -9.92
CA SER A 258 -3.88 13.05 -10.66
C SER A 258 -4.68 11.75 -10.66
N LEU A 259 -5.29 11.38 -9.53
CA LEU A 259 -6.19 10.22 -9.44
C LEU A 259 -7.38 10.36 -10.41
N GLY A 260 -8.01 11.54 -10.46
CA GLY A 260 -9.11 11.82 -11.38
C GLY A 260 -8.68 11.84 -12.85
N LEU A 261 -7.49 12.37 -13.17
CA LEU A 261 -6.90 12.28 -14.51
C LEU A 261 -6.69 10.83 -14.92
N PHE A 262 -6.20 9.99 -14.01
CA PHE A 262 -6.02 8.56 -14.25
C PHE A 262 -7.35 7.86 -14.52
N MET A 263 -8.41 8.18 -13.77
CA MET A 263 -9.74 7.63 -13.98
C MET A 263 -10.32 8.04 -15.33
N ALA A 264 -10.14 9.29 -15.76
CA ALA A 264 -10.64 9.76 -17.04
C ALA A 264 -9.83 9.26 -18.24
N SER A 265 -8.53 9.03 -18.06
CA SER A 265 -7.64 8.48 -19.10
C SER A 265 -7.90 7.00 -19.41
N GLN A 266 -8.79 6.34 -18.66
CA GLN A 266 -9.15 4.94 -18.92
C GLN A 266 -10.25 4.86 -19.98
N SER A 267 -10.17 3.85 -20.85
CA SER A 267 -11.17 3.60 -21.90
C SER A 267 -12.55 3.26 -21.31
N SER A 268 -12.61 2.74 -20.09
CA SER A 268 -13.84 2.48 -19.35
C SER A 268 -13.59 2.47 -17.84
N ILE A 269 -14.58 2.92 -17.05
CA ILE A 269 -14.54 2.89 -15.57
C ILE A 269 -14.52 1.43 -15.05
N ILE A 270 -15.06 0.49 -15.86
CA ILE A 270 -15.11 -0.96 -15.60
C ILE A 270 -14.41 -1.69 -16.75
N ALA A 271 -13.09 -1.63 -16.77
CA ALA A 271 -12.29 -2.20 -17.87
C ALA A 271 -12.12 -3.73 -17.78
N CYS A 272 -12.40 -4.35 -16.63
CA CYS A 272 -12.15 -5.78 -16.40
C CYS A 272 -13.42 -6.65 -16.43
N GLY A 273 -14.59 -6.06 -16.74
CA GLY A 273 -15.88 -6.76 -16.72
C GLY A 273 -16.45 -6.97 -15.30
N PRO A 274 -17.76 -7.25 -15.18
CA PRO A 274 -18.47 -7.20 -13.90
C PRO A 274 -17.99 -8.24 -12.87
N ARG A 275 -17.59 -9.43 -13.33
CA ARG A 275 -17.08 -10.50 -12.46
C ARG A 275 -15.78 -10.10 -11.75
N MET A 276 -14.83 -9.54 -12.49
CA MET A 276 -13.54 -9.14 -11.92
C MET A 276 -13.65 -7.88 -11.07
N THR A 277 -14.53 -6.96 -11.43
CA THR A 277 -14.89 -5.81 -10.58
C THR A 277 -15.43 -6.28 -9.23
N MET A 278 -16.35 -7.24 -9.22
CA MET A 278 -16.89 -7.79 -7.99
C MET A 278 -15.79 -8.43 -7.13
N VAL A 279 -14.90 -9.21 -7.74
CA VAL A 279 -13.74 -9.80 -7.04
C VAL A 279 -12.85 -8.72 -6.44
N ALA A 280 -12.53 -7.67 -7.18
CA ALA A 280 -11.67 -6.59 -6.70
C ALA A 280 -12.29 -5.82 -5.53
N VAL A 281 -13.59 -5.50 -5.61
CA VAL A 281 -14.35 -4.84 -4.54
C VAL A 281 -14.42 -5.73 -3.29
N VAL A 282 -14.69 -7.03 -3.44
CA VAL A 282 -14.73 -7.98 -2.32
C VAL A 282 -13.35 -8.12 -1.68
N LEU A 283 -12.30 -8.30 -2.47
CA LEU A 283 -10.93 -8.38 -1.97
C LEU A 283 -10.55 -7.09 -1.20
N LYS A 284 -10.96 -5.94 -1.72
CA LYS A 284 -10.60 -4.65 -1.14
C LYS A 284 -11.38 -4.32 0.14
N PHE A 285 -12.71 -4.40 0.10
CA PHE A 285 -13.58 -3.89 1.17
C PHE A 285 -14.09 -4.95 2.12
N VAL A 286 -13.91 -6.23 1.80
CA VAL A 286 -14.31 -7.34 2.69
C VAL A 286 -13.08 -8.09 3.18
N VAL A 287 -12.25 -8.61 2.26
CA VAL A 287 -11.09 -9.44 2.63
C VAL A 287 -10.00 -8.60 3.30
N GLY A 288 -9.65 -7.42 2.76
CA GLY A 288 -8.66 -6.53 3.35
C GLY A 288 -8.95 -6.18 4.82
N PRO A 289 -10.10 -5.54 5.14
CA PRO A 289 -10.53 -5.25 6.51
C PRO A 289 -10.71 -6.51 7.37
N GLY A 290 -11.21 -7.62 6.79
CA GLY A 290 -11.35 -8.89 7.49
C GLY A 290 -10.00 -9.44 7.97
N LEU A 291 -8.99 -9.45 7.09
CA LEU A 291 -7.62 -9.85 7.44
C LEU A 291 -7.02 -8.93 8.50
N MET A 292 -7.27 -7.62 8.40
CA MET A 292 -6.79 -6.67 9.42
C MET A 292 -7.47 -6.88 10.76
N THR A 293 -8.76 -7.23 10.76
CA THR A 293 -9.51 -7.58 11.98
C THR A 293 -8.90 -8.81 12.64
N VAL A 294 -8.65 -9.88 11.88
CA VAL A 294 -8.02 -11.10 12.40
C VAL A 294 -6.62 -10.80 12.95
N ALA A 295 -5.78 -10.10 12.19
CA ALA A 295 -4.44 -9.70 12.65
C ALA A 295 -4.48 -8.84 13.91
N SER A 296 -5.43 -7.91 13.99
CA SER A 296 -5.59 -7.03 15.15
C SER A 296 -6.06 -7.78 16.39
N LEU A 297 -6.91 -8.79 16.23
CA LEU A 297 -7.34 -9.68 17.32
C LEU A 297 -6.19 -10.57 17.80
N LEU A 298 -5.41 -11.16 16.89
CA LEU A 298 -4.26 -12.00 17.23
C LEU A 298 -3.19 -11.24 18.03
N ILE A 299 -2.95 -9.97 17.70
CA ILE A 299 -2.00 -9.11 18.42
C ILE A 299 -2.61 -8.46 19.68
N GLY A 300 -3.94 -8.48 19.83
CA GLY A 300 -4.64 -7.89 20.96
C GLY A 300 -4.65 -6.35 20.92
N LEU A 301 -4.84 -5.75 19.74
CA LEU A 301 -5.11 -4.31 19.60
C LEU A 301 -6.43 -3.94 20.27
N ARG A 302 -6.48 -2.78 20.92
CA ARG A 302 -7.66 -2.32 21.68
C ARG A 302 -8.10 -0.92 21.27
N CYS A 303 -9.40 -0.65 21.44
CA CYS A 303 -10.04 0.65 21.33
C CYS A 303 -9.65 1.42 20.05
N THR A 304 -9.00 2.57 20.19
CA THR A 304 -8.68 3.48 19.08
C THR A 304 -7.75 2.83 18.06
N LEU A 305 -6.73 2.08 18.49
CA LEU A 305 -5.81 1.46 17.53
C LEU A 305 -6.52 0.43 16.65
N PHE A 306 -7.42 -0.36 17.23
CA PHE A 306 -8.21 -1.36 16.51
C PHE A 306 -9.13 -0.72 15.47
N LYS A 307 -9.82 0.36 15.85
CA LYS A 307 -10.68 1.11 14.91
C LYS A 307 -9.84 1.75 13.80
N VAL A 308 -8.74 2.40 14.18
CA VAL A 308 -7.87 3.09 13.23
C VAL A 308 -7.32 2.14 12.17
N THR A 309 -6.91 0.94 12.55
CA THR A 309 -6.38 -0.06 11.60
C THR A 309 -7.43 -0.62 10.66
N ILE A 310 -8.64 -0.89 11.15
CA ILE A 310 -9.71 -1.43 10.31
C ILE A 310 -10.21 -0.38 9.32
N VAL A 311 -10.43 0.85 9.77
CA VAL A 311 -10.80 1.96 8.87
C VAL A 311 -9.70 2.20 7.84
N GLN A 312 -8.44 2.16 8.25
CA GLN A 312 -7.30 2.29 7.34
C GLN A 312 -7.27 1.17 6.29
N ALA A 313 -7.56 -0.08 6.67
CA ALA A 313 -7.63 -1.19 5.71
C ALA A 313 -8.83 -1.08 4.76
N ALA A 314 -9.92 -0.45 5.19
CA ALA A 314 -11.13 -0.19 4.42
C ALA A 314 -11.03 1.05 3.51
N LEU A 315 -9.92 1.79 3.57
CA LEU A 315 -9.68 2.91 2.68
C LEU A 315 -9.54 2.43 1.22
N PRO A 316 -9.93 3.28 0.26
CA PRO A 316 -9.72 3.11 -1.18
C PRO A 316 -8.33 2.65 -1.59
N GLN A 317 -8.19 2.14 -2.81
CA GLN A 317 -6.89 1.67 -3.30
C GLN A 317 -5.90 2.82 -3.52
N GLY A 318 -4.63 2.59 -3.16
CA GLY A 318 -3.55 3.56 -3.37
C GLY A 318 -3.22 3.76 -4.85
N ILE A 319 -2.81 4.97 -5.23
CA ILE A 319 -2.38 5.29 -6.60
C ILE A 319 -1.06 4.60 -6.98
N VAL A 320 -0.14 4.44 -6.03
CA VAL A 320 1.20 3.85 -6.26
C VAL A 320 1.13 2.39 -6.73
N PRO A 321 0.37 1.48 -6.09
CA PRO A 321 0.14 0.12 -6.61
C PRO A 321 -0.37 0.08 -8.05
N PHE A 322 -1.26 1.01 -8.42
CA PHE A 322 -1.79 1.09 -9.78
C PHE A 322 -0.72 1.55 -10.79
N VAL A 323 0.09 2.56 -10.43
CA VAL A 323 1.21 3.02 -11.27
C VAL A 323 2.19 1.89 -11.54
N PHE A 324 2.57 1.11 -10.51
CA PHE A 324 3.43 -0.05 -10.69
C PHE A 324 2.78 -1.14 -11.55
N ALA A 325 1.50 -1.44 -11.34
CA ALA A 325 0.78 -2.40 -12.17
C ALA A 325 0.74 -2.01 -13.65
N LYS A 326 0.65 -0.71 -13.95
CA LYS A 326 0.72 -0.18 -15.31
C LYS A 326 2.13 -0.27 -15.87
N GLU A 327 3.16 0.09 -15.10
CA GLU A 327 4.57 0.04 -15.51
C GLU A 327 5.03 -1.40 -15.79
N TYR A 328 4.59 -2.36 -14.97
CA TYR A 328 4.94 -3.78 -15.10
C TYR A 328 3.93 -4.60 -15.92
N ASN A 329 2.85 -3.97 -16.41
CA ASN A 329 1.77 -4.60 -17.16
C ASN A 329 1.16 -5.85 -16.48
N VAL A 330 0.79 -5.68 -15.21
CA VAL A 330 0.17 -6.72 -14.38
C VAL A 330 -1.20 -6.25 -13.92
N HIS A 331 -2.24 -6.72 -14.62
CA HIS A 331 -3.66 -6.42 -14.34
C HIS A 331 -3.98 -4.94 -13.99
N PRO A 332 -3.50 -3.96 -14.78
CA PRO A 332 -3.75 -2.54 -14.48
C PRO A 332 -5.24 -2.20 -14.47
N SER A 333 -6.06 -2.88 -15.27
CA SER A 333 -7.52 -2.69 -15.34
C SER A 333 -8.26 -3.14 -14.07
N VAL A 334 -7.76 -4.17 -13.38
CA VAL A 334 -8.35 -4.62 -12.11
C VAL A 334 -8.06 -3.60 -11.00
N LEU A 335 -6.81 -3.15 -10.93
CA LEU A 335 -6.36 -2.22 -9.91
C LEU A 335 -6.96 -0.83 -10.07
N SER A 336 -7.15 -0.35 -11.30
CA SER A 336 -7.84 0.92 -11.52
C SER A 336 -9.31 0.89 -11.15
N THR A 337 -9.99 -0.22 -11.44
CA THR A 337 -11.41 -0.39 -11.09
C THR A 337 -11.60 -0.34 -9.57
N ALA A 338 -10.66 -0.91 -8.81
CA ALA A 338 -10.67 -0.84 -7.35
C ALA A 338 -10.40 0.56 -6.80
N THR A 339 -9.77 1.44 -7.58
CA THR A 339 -9.52 2.84 -7.24
C THR A 339 -10.70 3.74 -7.65
N SER A 340 -11.48 3.35 -8.67
CA SER A 340 -12.54 4.17 -9.27
C SER A 340 -13.96 3.83 -8.79
N ALA A 341 -14.15 2.69 -8.11
CA ALA A 341 -15.46 2.26 -7.65
C ALA A 341 -16.09 3.32 -6.70
N PRO A 342 -17.42 3.50 -6.69
CA PRO A 342 -18.08 4.45 -5.80
C PRO A 342 -18.00 3.98 -4.34
N GLU A 343 -17.00 4.48 -3.62
CA GLU A 343 -16.53 3.97 -2.31
C GLU A 343 -17.30 4.47 -1.08
N LEU A 344 -18.12 5.52 -1.23
CA LEU A 344 -18.70 6.22 -0.08
C LEU A 344 -19.81 5.44 0.65
N LYS A 345 -20.59 4.61 -0.06
CA LYS A 345 -21.72 3.85 0.53
C LYS A 345 -21.31 2.56 1.23
N LEU A 346 -20.16 1.97 0.89
CA LEU A 346 -19.73 0.69 1.45
C LEU A 346 -18.89 0.87 2.73
N SER A 347 -18.02 1.89 2.73
CA SER A 347 -17.18 2.23 3.89
C SER A 347 -18.05 2.67 5.09
N THR A 348 -19.09 3.47 4.87
CA THR A 348 -20.04 3.91 5.92
C THR A 348 -20.84 2.76 6.55
N LYS A 349 -21.23 1.75 5.77
CA LYS A 349 -21.92 0.55 6.30
C LYS A 349 -20.99 -0.37 7.07
N ALA A 350 -19.73 -0.51 6.64
CA ALA A 350 -18.71 -1.27 7.38
C ALA A 350 -18.42 -0.63 8.75
N LEU A 351 -18.32 0.71 8.79
CA LEU A 351 -18.14 1.51 9.99
C LEU A 351 -19.31 1.39 11.00
N ALA A 352 -20.55 1.27 10.51
CA ALA A 352 -21.73 1.10 11.36
C ALA A 352 -21.73 -0.24 12.12
N LYS A 353 -21.20 -1.30 11.51
CA LYS A 353 -21.11 -2.64 12.13
C LYS A 353 -20.00 -2.73 13.19
N GLU A 354 -18.98 -1.89 13.07
CA GLU A 354 -17.78 -1.87 13.92
C GLU A 354 -18.04 -1.40 15.36
N ASN A 355 -18.98 -0.47 15.55
CA ASN A 355 -19.34 0.04 16.89
C ASN A 355 -19.92 -1.06 17.79
N ALA A 356 -20.65 -2.02 17.21
CA ALA A 356 -21.23 -3.15 17.95
C ALA A 356 -20.15 -4.16 18.41
N GLN A 357 -19.12 -4.38 17.58
CA GLN A 357 -18.09 -5.38 17.85
C GLN A 357 -17.08 -4.92 18.91
N CYS A 358 -16.75 -3.62 18.94
CA CYS A 358 -15.94 -3.04 20.02
C CYS A 358 -16.68 -3.04 21.37
N GLN A 359 -18.00 -2.81 21.38
CA GLN A 359 -18.81 -2.94 22.59
C GLN A 359 -18.86 -4.39 23.09
N PHE A 360 -19.01 -5.36 22.18
CA PHE A 360 -19.02 -6.78 22.51
C PHE A 360 -17.67 -7.25 23.08
N LEU A 361 -16.53 -6.89 22.46
CA LEU A 361 -15.19 -7.22 22.94
C LEU A 361 -14.84 -6.52 24.28
N ALA A 362 -15.33 -5.29 24.49
CA ALA A 362 -15.17 -4.59 25.77
C ALA A 362 -16.00 -5.23 26.90
N LEU A 363 -17.20 -5.73 26.58
CA LEU A 363 -18.06 -6.47 27.51
C LEU A 363 -17.48 -7.83 27.86
N ASP A 364 -16.92 -8.55 26.88
CA ASP A 364 -16.33 -9.87 27.09
C ASP A 364 -15.04 -9.78 27.93
N THR A 365 -14.21 -8.76 27.67
CA THR A 365 -13.01 -8.51 28.50
C THR A 365 -13.38 -8.07 29.92
N LYS A 366 -14.45 -7.27 30.11
CA LYS A 366 -14.96 -6.93 31.44
C LYS A 366 -15.50 -8.15 32.17
N ARG A 367 -16.23 -9.06 31.49
CA ARG A 367 -16.68 -10.33 32.06
C ARG A 367 -15.51 -11.22 32.45
N HIS A 368 -14.48 -11.31 31.63
CA HIS A 368 -13.31 -12.13 31.92
C HIS A 368 -12.50 -11.57 33.10
N LYS A 369 -12.37 -10.24 33.21
CA LYS A 369 -11.76 -9.58 34.37
C LYS A 369 -12.59 -9.77 35.64
N LEU A 370 -13.91 -9.59 35.58
CA LEU A 370 -14.80 -9.85 36.72
C LEU A 370 -14.73 -11.32 37.15
N ALA A 371 -14.69 -12.26 36.21
CA ALA A 371 -14.59 -13.68 36.50
C ALA A 371 -13.26 -14.04 37.18
N LEU A 372 -12.16 -13.42 36.74
CA LEU A 372 -10.85 -13.56 37.39
C LEU A 372 -10.84 -12.93 38.79
N ASP A 373 -11.40 -11.73 38.96
CA ASP A 373 -11.49 -11.05 40.26
C ASP A 373 -12.39 -11.81 41.25
N LEU A 374 -13.50 -12.40 40.78
CA LEU A 374 -14.36 -13.29 41.57
C LEU A 374 -13.65 -14.60 41.93
N GLN A 375 -12.90 -15.20 41.02
CA GLN A 375 -12.09 -16.39 41.33
C GLN A 375 -11.01 -16.09 42.36
N TRP A 376 -10.35 -14.93 42.26
CA TRP A 376 -9.36 -14.48 43.25
C TRP A 376 -9.99 -14.20 44.60
N SER A 377 -11.16 -13.56 44.65
CA SER A 377 -11.90 -13.31 45.89
C SER A 377 -12.40 -14.60 46.57
N LEU A 378 -12.89 -15.57 45.79
CA LEU A 378 -13.33 -16.87 46.29
C LEU A 378 -12.16 -17.75 46.75
N ALA A 379 -11.00 -17.66 46.08
CA ALA A 379 -9.78 -18.34 46.51
C ALA A 379 -9.21 -17.73 47.79
N PHE A 380 -9.27 -16.41 47.95
CA PHE A 380 -8.82 -15.71 49.16
C PHE A 380 -9.70 -16.05 50.38
N ASN A 381 -11.04 -16.13 50.22
CA ASN A 381 -11.97 -16.50 51.29
C ASN A 381 -11.94 -18.00 51.68
N ARG A 382 -11.26 -18.87 50.93
CA ARG A 382 -11.02 -20.27 51.33
C ARG A 382 -9.68 -20.48 52.04
N ALA A 383 -8.80 -19.48 52.00
CA ALA A 383 -7.46 -19.54 52.58
C ALA A 383 -7.37 -18.82 53.94
N MET A 384 -8.38 -18.03 54.30
CA MET A 384 -8.72 -17.67 55.68
C MET A 384 -9.76 -18.66 56.22
#